data_AF-A0A4Z1J4S3-F1
#
_entry.id   AF-A0A4Z1J4S3-F1
#
_cell.length_a   1.000
_cell.length_b   1.000
_cell.length_c   1.000
_cell.angle_alpha   90.00
_cell.angle_beta   90.00
_cell.angle_gamma   90.00
#
_symmetry.space_group_name_H-M   'P 1'
#
loop_
_entity.id
_entity.type
_entity.pdbx_description
1 polymer ?
#
loop_
_entity_poly.entity_id
_entity_poly.type
_entity_poly.pdbx_seq_one_letter_code
_entity_poly.pdbx_strand_id
1 'polypeptide(L)'
;MVVHPDHRSRGVGGLMMEWANTRIDEMGIEGFIEANELGRRLYEKWGYRVVMKLNLFIPSQKLDLWNKLAHELKMPPYVETAQWSRGGR
;
A
#
# COMPACT_ATOMS: atom_id res chain seq x y z
N MET A 1 2.02 4.93 2.11
CA MET A 1 1.94 6.24 1.42
C MET A 1 0.53 6.81 1.55
N VAL A 2 0.38 8.12 1.77
CA VAL A 2 -0.92 8.80 1.80
C VAL A 2 -0.81 10.12 1.02
N VAL A 3 -1.81 10.38 0.18
CA VAL A 3 -1.97 11.67 -0.54
C VAL A 3 -3.31 12.26 -0.12
N HIS A 4 -3.32 13.58 0.08
CA HIS A 4 -4.55 14.33 0.35
C HIS A 4 -5.63 13.96 -0.68
N PRO A 5 -6.88 13.67 -0.27
CA PRO A 5 -7.93 13.20 -1.17
C PRO A 5 -8.08 14.05 -2.44
N ASP A 6 -8.07 15.37 -2.30
CA ASP A 6 -8.22 16.33 -3.41
C ASP A 6 -7.03 16.37 -4.39
N HIS A 7 -5.92 15.74 -4.03
CA HIS A 7 -4.70 15.66 -4.83
C HIS A 7 -4.41 14.24 -5.35
N ARG A 8 -5.32 13.29 -5.17
CA ARG A 8 -5.18 11.91 -5.68
C ARG A 8 -5.26 11.87 -7.21
N SER A 9 -4.67 10.84 -7.80
CA SER A 9 -4.65 10.61 -9.26
C SER A 9 -3.95 11.71 -10.08
N ARG A 10 -3.13 12.55 -9.43
CA ARG A 10 -2.34 13.62 -10.07
C ARG A 10 -0.84 13.29 -10.19
N GLY A 11 -0.47 12.01 -10.19
CA GLY A 11 0.91 11.57 -10.40
C GLY A 11 1.83 11.57 -9.17
N VAL A 12 1.41 12.13 -8.02
CA VAL A 12 2.21 12.13 -6.76
C VAL A 12 2.64 10.72 -6.35
N GLY A 13 1.74 9.73 -6.52
CA GLY A 13 2.04 8.32 -6.32
C GLY A 13 3.20 7.79 -7.18
N GLY A 14 3.22 8.18 -8.45
CA GLY A 14 4.28 7.78 -9.38
C GLY A 14 5.62 8.39 -8.98
N LEU A 15 5.65 9.68 -8.63
CA LEU A 15 6.88 10.37 -8.24
C LEU A 15 7.54 9.74 -7.00
N MET A 16 6.74 9.34 -6.00
CA MET A 16 7.27 8.65 -4.83
C MET A 16 7.81 7.25 -5.17
N MET A 17 7.11 6.51 -6.03
CA MET A 17 7.58 5.18 -6.46
C MET A 17 8.86 5.26 -7.27
N GLU A 18 8.98 6.26 -8.15
CA GLU A 18 10.19 6.50 -8.93
C GLU A 18 11.39 6.72 -8.00
N TRP A 19 11.28 7.68 -7.09
CA TRP A 19 12.33 7.98 -6.12
C TRP A 19 12.70 6.76 -5.25
N ALA A 20 11.70 6.04 -4.74
CA ALA A 20 11.93 4.88 -3.89
C ALA A 20 12.63 3.74 -4.65
N ASN A 21 12.17 3.42 -5.85
CA ASN A 21 12.74 2.34 -6.66
C ASN A 21 14.15 2.68 -7.13
N THR A 22 14.43 3.92 -7.51
CA THR A 22 15.80 4.37 -7.80
C THR A 22 16.71 4.09 -6.61
N ARG A 23 16.25 4.40 -5.38
CA ARG A 23 17.06 4.17 -4.19
C ARG A 23 17.26 2.70 -3.86
N ILE A 24 16.23 1.87 -4.03
CA ILE A 24 16.30 0.43 -3.84
C ILE A 24 17.27 -0.20 -4.86
N ASP A 25 17.20 0.22 -6.13
CA ASP A 25 18.12 -0.19 -7.20
C ASP A 25 19.57 0.19 -6.86
N GLU A 26 19.82 1.42 -6.41
CA GLU A 26 21.16 1.89 -6.01
C GLU A 26 21.74 1.08 -4.85
N MET A 27 20.90 0.64 -3.92
CA MET A 27 21.30 -0.15 -2.76
C MET A 27 21.41 -1.65 -3.07
N GLY A 28 20.90 -2.11 -4.20
CA GLY A 28 20.89 -3.52 -4.58
C GLY A 28 20.07 -4.40 -3.62
N ILE A 29 19.04 -3.84 -2.98
CA ILE A 29 18.16 -4.55 -2.03
C ILE A 29 16.81 -4.86 -2.66
N GLU A 30 16.03 -5.73 -2.03
CA GLU A 30 14.65 -6.00 -2.45
C GLU A 30 13.67 -4.98 -1.86
N GLY A 31 12.60 -4.69 -2.61
CA GLY A 31 11.55 -3.77 -2.19
C GLY A 31 10.33 -4.51 -1.64
N PHE A 32 9.86 -4.11 -0.46
CA PHE A 32 8.66 -4.66 0.17
C PHE A 32 7.73 -3.55 0.64
N ILE A 33 6.44 -3.66 0.31
CA ILE A 33 5.44 -2.64 0.62
C ILE A 33 4.17 -3.30 1.14
N GLU A 34 3.69 -2.81 2.28
CA GLU A 34 2.33 -3.08 2.75
C GLU A 34 1.38 -2.01 2.21
N ALA A 35 0.27 -2.47 1.63
CA ALA A 35 -0.67 -1.65 0.91
C ALA A 35 -2.11 -2.03 1.29
N ASN A 36 -3.03 -1.08 1.16
CA ASN A 36 -4.43 -1.44 1.01
C ASN A 36 -4.76 -1.62 -0.48
N GLU A 37 -5.92 -2.18 -0.78
CA GLU A 37 -6.31 -2.46 -2.17
C GLU A 37 -6.43 -1.18 -3.03
N LEU A 38 -6.73 -0.04 -2.42
CA LEU A 38 -6.75 1.25 -3.12
C LEU A 38 -5.38 1.58 -3.73
N GLY A 39 -4.29 1.23 -3.04
CA GLY A 39 -2.93 1.43 -3.51
C GLY A 39 -2.42 0.35 -4.47
N ARG A 40 -3.04 -0.84 -4.49
CA ARG A 40 -2.55 -2.02 -5.24
C ARG A 40 -2.23 -1.71 -6.70
N ARG A 41 -3.17 -1.06 -7.40
CA ARG A 41 -3.01 -0.74 -8.83
C ARG A 41 -1.81 0.15 -9.12
N LEU A 42 -1.40 1.00 -8.18
CA LEU A 42 -0.19 1.81 -8.34
C LEU A 42 1.04 0.90 -8.31
N TYR A 43 1.17 0.06 -7.28
CA TYR A 43 2.34 -0.80 -7.11
C TYR A 43 2.48 -1.83 -8.24
N GLU A 44 1.38 -2.41 -8.71
CA GLU A 44 1.38 -3.34 -9.86
C GLU A 44 1.95 -2.71 -11.14
N LYS A 45 1.66 -1.42 -11.39
CA LYS A 45 2.25 -0.68 -12.54
C LYS A 45 3.77 -0.55 -12.46
N TRP A 46 4.33 -0.58 -11.26
CA TRP A 46 5.77 -0.53 -11.00
C TRP A 46 6.41 -1.92 -10.88
N GLY A 47 5.67 -2.99 -11.22
CA GLY A 47 6.18 -4.36 -11.24
C GLY A 47 6.11 -5.09 -9.90
N TYR A 48 5.51 -4.49 -8.87
CA TYR A 48 5.25 -5.19 -7.61
C TYR A 48 4.17 -6.26 -7.80
N ARG A 49 4.27 -7.34 -7.02
CA ARG A 49 3.31 -8.44 -7.00
C ARG A 49 2.83 -8.67 -5.58
N VAL A 50 1.54 -8.99 -5.43
CA VAL A 50 0.99 -9.40 -4.14
C VAL A 50 1.59 -10.75 -3.75
N VAL A 51 2.23 -10.80 -2.58
CA VAL A 51 2.83 -12.04 -2.04
C VAL A 51 2.08 -12.57 -0.85
N MET A 52 1.32 -11.72 -0.16
CA MET A 52 0.52 -12.10 1.00
C MET A 52 -0.71 -11.19 1.10
N LYS A 53 -1.84 -11.75 1.53
CA LYS A 53 -3.02 -10.98 1.94
C LYS A 53 -3.28 -11.23 3.41
N LEU A 54 -3.30 -10.17 4.20
CA LEU A 54 -3.59 -10.25 5.62
C LEU A 54 -5.04 -9.81 5.86
N ASN A 55 -5.85 -10.77 6.30
CA ASN A 55 -7.20 -10.48 6.74
C ASN A 55 -7.14 -10.12 8.23
N LEU A 56 -7.18 -8.82 8.52
CA LEU A 56 -7.09 -8.33 9.89
C LEU A 56 -8.47 -8.46 10.53
N PHE A 57 -8.70 -9.57 11.24
CA PHE A 57 -9.84 -9.66 12.15
C PHE A 57 -9.59 -8.72 13.33
N ILE A 58 -10.30 -7.59 13.35
CA ILE A 58 -10.28 -6.67 14.49
C ILE A 58 -11.42 -7.09 15.43
N PRO A 59 -11.13 -7.77 16.56
CA PRO A 59 -12.17 -8.22 17.48
C PRO A 59 -13.02 -7.05 17.95
N SER A 60 -14.34 -7.25 17.95
CA SER A 60 -15.35 -6.21 18.11
C SER A 60 -15.55 -5.71 19.54
N GLN A 61 -14.54 -5.79 20.42
CA GLN A 61 -14.56 -5.06 21.70
C GLN A 61 -14.30 -3.57 21.42
N LYS A 62 -15.26 -2.94 20.72
CA LYS A 62 -15.12 -1.60 20.19
C LYS A 62 -15.57 -0.59 21.24
N LEU A 63 -14.65 0.28 21.65
CA LEU A 63 -15.02 1.65 22.01
C LEU A 63 -15.85 2.26 20.85
N ASP A 64 -16.88 3.03 21.18
CA ASP A 64 -17.76 3.71 20.19
C ASP A 64 -16.99 4.45 19.09
N LEU A 65 -15.82 4.99 19.43
CA LEU A 65 -14.91 5.67 18.52
C LEU A 65 -14.46 4.79 17.33
N TRP A 66 -14.16 3.51 17.56
CA TRP A 66 -13.72 2.60 16.50
C TRP A 66 -14.84 2.27 15.50
N ASN A 67 -16.08 2.14 15.98
CA ASN A 67 -17.24 1.95 15.11
C ASN A 67 -17.50 3.16 14.23
N LYS A 68 -17.42 4.37 14.82
CA LYS A 68 -17.58 5.62 14.09
C LYS A 68 -16.51 5.78 13.01
N LEU A 69 -15.23 5.62 13.38
CA LEU A 69 -14.11 5.76 12.44
C LEU A 69 -14.16 4.73 11.31
N ALA A 70 -14.49 3.46 11.60
CA ALA A 70 -14.59 2.44 10.56
C ALA A 70 -15.69 2.76 9.53
N HIS A 71 -16.84 3.28 9.99
CA HIS A 71 -17.94 3.69 9.13
C HIS A 71 -17.59 4.92 8.29
N GLU A 72 -17.03 5.96 8.91
CA GLU A 72 -16.66 7.21 8.24
C GLU A 72 -15.54 7.01 7.22
N LEU A 73 -14.53 6.20 7.55
CA LEU A 73 -13.34 6.02 6.72
C LEU A 73 -13.51 4.96 5.61
N LYS A 74 -14.62 4.21 5.59
CA LYS A 74 -14.88 3.10 4.65
C LYS A 74 -13.66 2.17 4.49
N MET A 75 -12.97 1.88 5.59
CA MET A 75 -11.73 1.10 5.54
C MET A 75 -12.04 -0.34 5.08
N PRO A 76 -11.37 -0.86 4.03
CA PRO A 76 -11.49 -2.25 3.69
C PRO A 76 -10.92 -3.13 4.82
N PRO A 77 -11.47 -4.33 5.05
CA PRO A 77 -11.07 -5.20 6.16
C PRO A 77 -9.69 -5.87 5.98
N TYR A 78 -9.02 -5.67 4.85
CA TYR A 78 -7.76 -6.34 4.51
C TYR A 78 -6.64 -5.35 4.17
N VAL A 79 -5.44 -5.76 4.56
CA VAL A 79 -4.17 -5.17 4.12
C VAL A 79 -3.51 -6.19 3.21
N GLU A 80 -3.14 -5.76 2.01
CA GLU A 80 -2.42 -6.57 1.02
C GLU A 80 -0.94 -6.23 1.09
N THR A 81 -0.10 -7.24 1.15
CA THR A 81 1.33 -7.06 1.14
C THR A 81 1.89 -7.39 -0.24
N ALA A 82 2.60 -6.43 -0.82
CA ALA A 82 3.18 -6.51 -2.15
C ALA A 82 4.70 -6.45 -2.08
N GLN A 83 5.36 -7.38 -2.77
CA GLN A 83 6.82 -7.41 -2.92
C GLN A 83 7.18 -7.07 -4.35
N TRP A 84 8.30 -6.39 -4.52
CA TRP A 84 8.98 -6.25 -5.79
C TRP A 84 10.31 -6.98 -5.71
N SER A 85 10.45 -8.03 -6.52
CA SER A 85 11.77 -8.56 -6.84
C SER A 85 12.13 -8.09 -8.23
N ARG A 86 13.23 -7.33 -8.33
CA ARG A 86 13.90 -7.16 -9.60
C ARG A 86 14.56 -8.49 -9.89
N GLY A 87 14.17 -9.13 -11.00
CA GLY A 87 14.80 -10.37 -11.46
C GLY A 87 16.31 -10.18 -11.57
N GLY A 88 17.02 -10.71 -10.57
CA GLY A 88 18.44 -11.01 -10.67
C GLY A 88 18.63 -12.14 -11.67
N ARG A 89 19.61 -11.95 -12.54
CA ARG A 89 20.14 -12.90 -13.53
C ARG A 89 20.37 -14.28 -12.94
#